data_AF-A0A8J4VG03-F1
#
_entry.id   AF-A0A8J4VG03-F1
#
_cell.length_a   1.000
_cell.length_b   1.000
_cell.length_c   1.000
_cell.angle_alpha   90.00
_cell.angle_beta   90.00
_cell.angle_gamma   90.00
#
_symmetry.space_group_name_H-M   'P 1'
#
loop_
_entity.id
_entity.type
_entity.pdbx_description
1 polymer ?
#
loop_
_entity_poly.entity_id
_entity_poly.type
_entity_poly.pdbx_seq_one_letter_code
_entity_poly.pdbx_strand_id
1 'polypeptide(L)'
;MLREEGREKEIEETQREFHHEEEEEHADINTWKYILGFSEMAVVKCAIDLGIADAIESQGSPITLSDLSSTLGCAPSPLYGIIRFLMHRRIFKEKLTTQGSPGYAQTPLSRRLMRQGEHSMAAFILMESSPVMLAP
;
A
#
# COMPACT_ATOMS: atom_id res chain seq x y z
N MET A 1 -59.18 2.17 -3.52
CA MET A 1 -58.92 2.85 -2.22
C MET A 1 -58.15 1.95 -1.25
N LEU A 2 -58.77 1.14 -0.37
CA LEU A 2 -58.01 0.34 0.63
C LEU A 2 -56.96 -0.64 0.04
N ARG A 3 -57.23 -1.20 -1.15
CA ARG A 3 -56.30 -2.12 -1.85
C ARG A 3 -55.13 -1.40 -2.55
N GLU A 4 -55.27 -0.10 -2.81
CA GLU A 4 -54.21 0.72 -3.41
C GLU A 4 -53.30 1.29 -2.33
N GLU A 5 -53.88 1.79 -1.23
CA GLU A 5 -53.12 2.22 -0.04
C GLU A 5 -52.28 1.08 0.56
N GLY A 6 -52.79 -0.16 0.54
CA GLY A 6 -52.01 -1.33 0.98
C GLY A 6 -50.80 -1.61 0.09
N ARG A 7 -50.90 -1.34 -1.22
CA ARG A 7 -49.82 -1.58 -2.19
C ARG A 7 -48.77 -0.48 -2.16
N GLU A 8 -49.19 0.76 -1.93
CA GLU A 8 -48.28 1.90 -1.77
C GLU A 8 -47.41 1.74 -0.51
N LYS A 9 -48.00 1.29 0.61
CA LYS A 9 -47.25 0.99 1.84
C LYS A 9 -46.22 -0.13 1.66
N GLU A 10 -46.57 -1.18 0.94
CA GLU A 10 -45.67 -2.30 0.65
C GLU A 10 -44.47 -1.86 -0.21
N ILE A 11 -44.71 -0.97 -1.19
CA ILE A 11 -43.64 -0.38 -2.02
C ILE A 11 -42.71 0.51 -1.18
N GLU A 12 -43.27 1.33 -0.27
CA GLU A 12 -42.47 2.21 0.59
C GLU A 12 -41.64 1.43 1.60
N GLU A 13 -42.19 0.37 2.19
CA GLU A 13 -41.47 -0.53 3.11
C GLU A 13 -40.32 -1.25 2.39
N THR A 14 -40.60 -1.80 1.22
CA THR A 14 -39.60 -2.42 0.34
C THR A 14 -38.48 -1.43 -0.01
N GLN A 15 -38.81 -0.19 -0.38
CA GLN A 15 -37.81 0.86 -0.68
C GLN A 15 -36.94 1.22 0.52
N ARG A 16 -37.50 1.27 1.73
CA ARG A 16 -36.73 1.52 2.95
C ARG A 16 -35.81 0.34 3.29
N GLU A 17 -36.27 -0.89 3.12
CA GLU A 17 -35.45 -2.09 3.31
C GLU A 17 -34.25 -2.10 2.36
N PHE A 18 -34.47 -1.84 1.06
CA PHE A 18 -33.38 -1.73 0.08
C PHE A 18 -32.38 -0.63 0.42
N HIS A 19 -32.85 0.56 0.82
CA HIS A 19 -31.97 1.65 1.22
C HIS A 19 -31.14 1.31 2.47
N HIS A 20 -31.74 0.64 3.45
CA HIS A 20 -31.02 0.19 4.65
C HIS A 20 -29.96 -0.88 4.32
N GLU A 21 -30.28 -1.83 3.43
CA GLU A 21 -29.32 -2.84 2.97
C GLU A 21 -28.13 -2.19 2.23
N GLU A 22 -28.40 -1.19 1.37
CA GLU A 22 -27.34 -0.40 0.73
C GLU A 22 -26.48 0.36 1.75
N GLU A 23 -27.08 0.98 2.77
CA GLU A 23 -26.35 1.68 3.83
C GLU A 23 -25.43 0.75 4.63
N GLU A 24 -25.92 -0.44 4.99
CA GLU A 24 -25.13 -1.47 5.69
C GLU A 24 -23.98 -1.98 4.82
N GLU A 25 -24.21 -2.24 3.52
CA GLU A 25 -23.14 -2.62 2.58
C GLU A 25 -22.05 -1.52 2.50
N HIS A 26 -22.46 -0.25 2.44
CA HIS A 26 -21.52 0.87 2.46
C HIS A 26 -20.76 0.96 3.78
N ALA A 27 -21.42 0.72 4.92
CA ALA A 27 -20.79 0.71 6.23
C ALA A 27 -19.70 -0.38 6.32
N ASP A 28 -19.98 -1.58 5.81
CA ASP A 28 -19.02 -2.68 5.75
C ASP A 28 -17.79 -2.33 4.91
N ILE A 29 -18.01 -1.84 3.68
CA ILE A 29 -16.92 -1.44 2.77
C ILE A 29 -16.07 -0.33 3.41
N ASN A 30 -16.71 0.67 4.02
CA ASN A 30 -15.99 1.79 4.62
C ASN A 30 -15.20 1.38 5.85
N THR A 31 -15.74 0.47 6.67
CA THR A 31 -15.03 -0.09 7.82
C THR A 31 -13.72 -0.74 7.40
N TRP A 32 -13.72 -1.55 6.33
CA TRP A 32 -12.50 -2.15 5.79
C TRP A 32 -11.49 -1.12 5.28
N LYS A 33 -11.95 -0.02 4.67
CA LYS A 33 -11.06 1.08 4.25
C LYS A 33 -10.36 1.72 5.45
N TYR A 34 -11.04 1.89 6.58
CA TYR A 34 -10.41 2.46 7.78
C TYR A 34 -9.44 1.47 8.44
N ILE A 35 -9.81 0.18 8.50
CA ILE A 35 -8.94 -0.87 9.05
C ILE A 35 -7.64 -1.01 8.24
N LEU A 36 -7.73 -0.99 6.91
CA LEU A 36 -6.60 -1.23 5.99
C LEU A 36 -5.96 0.05 5.44
N GLY A 37 -6.51 1.23 5.75
CA GLY A 37 -6.07 2.51 5.20
C GLY A 37 -4.62 2.85 5.56
N PHE A 38 -4.14 2.36 6.70
CA PHE A 38 -2.75 2.56 7.14
C PHE A 38 -1.76 1.54 6.53
N SER A 39 -2.24 0.42 5.97
CA SER A 39 -1.36 -0.67 5.53
C SER A 39 -0.38 -0.24 4.45
N GLU A 40 -0.81 0.57 3.48
CA GLU A 40 0.07 1.07 2.41
C GLU A 40 1.17 1.97 2.98
N MET A 41 0.83 2.90 3.89
CA MET A 41 1.80 3.75 4.58
C MET A 41 2.79 2.93 5.41
N ALA A 42 2.32 1.91 6.13
CA ALA A 42 3.17 1.04 6.95
C ALA A 42 4.21 0.28 6.11
N VAL A 43 3.83 -0.24 4.93
CA VAL A 43 4.77 -0.94 4.03
C VAL A 43 5.78 0.04 3.42
N VAL A 44 5.35 1.25 3.05
CA VAL A 44 6.26 2.30 2.55
C VAL A 44 7.25 2.72 3.64
N LYS A 45 6.78 2.94 4.88
CA LYS A 45 7.63 3.22 6.03
C LYS A 45 8.66 2.12 6.23
N CYS A 46 8.24 0.85 6.19
CA CYS A 46 9.14 -0.30 6.31
C CYS A 46 10.22 -0.29 5.22
N ALA A 47 9.86 0.04 3.97
CA ALA A 47 10.83 0.14 2.88
C ALA A 47 11.90 1.22 3.11
N ILE A 48 11.51 2.35 3.71
CA ILE A 48 12.41 3.45 4.10
C ILE A 48 13.28 3.02 5.30
N ASP A 49 12.68 2.40 6.31
CA ASP A 49 13.38 1.94 7.52
C ASP A 49 14.43 0.87 7.19
N LEU A 50 14.11 -0.03 6.27
CA LEU A 50 15.03 -1.04 5.76
C LEU A 50 16.06 -0.45 4.77
N GLY A 51 15.85 0.74 4.21
CA GLY A 51 16.76 1.31 3.22
C GLY A 51 16.73 0.58 1.87
N ILE A 52 15.57 0.02 1.48
CA ILE A 52 15.40 -0.73 0.23
C ILE A 52 15.77 0.13 -0.99
N ALA A 53 15.28 1.37 -1.02
CA ALA A 53 15.55 2.29 -2.12
C ALA A 53 17.05 2.61 -2.23
N ASP A 54 17.69 2.93 -1.10
CA ASP A 54 19.12 3.24 -1.04
C ASP A 54 19.98 2.04 -1.48
N ALA A 55 19.63 0.82 -1.05
CA ALA A 55 20.31 -0.41 -1.46
C ALA A 55 20.22 -0.65 -2.98
N ILE A 56 19.04 -0.51 -3.57
CA ILE A 56 18.86 -0.67 -5.02
C ILE A 56 19.62 0.40 -5.81
N GLU A 57 19.61 1.65 -5.33
CA GLU A 57 20.34 2.74 -5.99
C GLU A 57 21.86 2.50 -5.93
N SER A 58 22.38 2.07 -4.77
CA SER A 58 23.82 1.81 -4.57
C SER A 58 24.38 0.71 -5.48
N GLN A 59 23.55 -0.27 -5.84
CA GLN A 59 23.91 -1.34 -6.78
C GLN A 59 24.07 -0.83 -8.23
N GLY A 60 23.43 0.30 -8.58
CA GLY A 60 23.48 0.91 -9.91
C GLY A 60 22.81 0.10 -11.04
N SER A 61 22.23 -1.06 -10.71
CA SER A 61 21.64 -2.03 -11.65
C SER A 61 20.54 -2.83 -10.95
N PRO A 62 19.65 -3.54 -11.68
CA PRO A 62 18.62 -4.34 -11.05
C PRO A 62 19.22 -5.37 -10.09
N ILE A 63 18.72 -5.43 -8.86
CA ILE A 63 19.25 -6.29 -7.78
C ILE A 63 18.36 -7.52 -7.58
N THR A 64 18.93 -8.70 -7.37
CA THR A 64 18.15 -9.90 -7.09
C THR A 64 17.61 -9.87 -5.65
N LEU A 65 16.61 -10.70 -5.34
CA LEU A 65 16.13 -10.85 -3.96
C LEU A 65 17.23 -11.34 -3.02
N SER A 66 18.06 -12.28 -3.46
CA SER A 66 19.16 -12.82 -2.65
C SER A 66 20.18 -11.75 -2.31
N ASP A 67 20.61 -10.98 -3.31
CA ASP A 67 21.60 -9.91 -3.12
C ASP A 67 21.03 -8.80 -2.24
N LEU A 68 19.78 -8.40 -2.47
CA LEU A 68 19.13 -7.39 -1.64
C LEU A 68 18.95 -7.87 -0.20
N SER A 69 18.57 -9.13 0.01
CA SER A 69 18.47 -9.73 1.34
C SER A 69 19.81 -9.73 2.07
N SER A 70 20.89 -10.04 1.35
CA SER A 70 22.27 -10.00 1.86
C SER A 70 22.67 -8.57 2.24
N THR A 71 22.45 -7.60 1.35
CA THR A 71 22.76 -6.18 1.58
C THR A 71 22.01 -5.60 2.78
N LEU A 72 20.74 -5.97 2.95
CA LEU A 72 19.90 -5.47 4.03
C LEU A 72 20.02 -6.27 5.34
N GLY A 73 20.73 -7.40 5.34
CA GLY A 73 20.81 -8.30 6.50
C GLY A 73 19.45 -8.87 6.93
N CYS A 74 18.51 -9.01 5.99
CA CYS A 74 17.14 -9.47 6.25
C CYS A 74 16.92 -10.90 5.78
N ALA A 75 15.83 -11.54 6.23
CA ALA A 75 15.40 -12.83 5.69
C ALA A 75 14.70 -12.65 4.33
N PRO A 76 14.96 -13.50 3.32
CA PRO A 76 14.40 -13.32 1.97
C PRO A 76 12.87 -13.40 1.90
N SER A 77 12.24 -14.26 2.71
CA SER A 77 10.80 -14.52 2.62
C SER A 77 9.93 -13.31 3.02
N PRO A 78 10.15 -12.65 4.18
CA PRO A 78 9.44 -11.42 4.51
C PRO A 78 9.75 -10.26 3.54
N LEU A 79 11.01 -10.15 3.11
CA LEU A 79 11.45 -9.12 2.18
C LEU A 79 10.75 -9.25 0.81
N TYR A 80 10.59 -10.47 0.32
CA TYR A 80 9.83 -10.74 -0.90
C TYR A 80 8.38 -10.24 -0.80
N GLY A 81 7.73 -10.45 0.35
CA GLY A 81 6.37 -9.95 0.58
C GLY A 81 6.27 -8.43 0.47
N ILE A 82 7.21 -7.72 1.10
CA ILE A 82 7.31 -6.26 1.06
C ILE A 82 7.54 -5.77 -0.37
N ILE A 83 8.54 -6.30 -1.06
CA ILE A 83 8.88 -5.86 -2.42
C ILE A 83 7.76 -6.17 -3.40
N ARG A 84 7.11 -7.34 -3.29
CA ARG A 84 5.95 -7.70 -4.11
C ARG A 84 4.82 -6.68 -3.94
N PHE A 85 4.52 -6.25 -2.72
CA PHE A 85 3.53 -5.21 -2.47
C PHE A 85 3.94 -3.88 -3.12
N LEU A 86 5.18 -3.45 -2.94
CA LEU A 86 5.68 -2.18 -3.49
C LEU A 86 5.72 -2.18 -5.02
N MET A 87 6.03 -3.32 -5.65
CA MET A 87 5.96 -3.48 -7.11
C MET A 87 4.53 -3.44 -7.63
N HIS A 88 3.57 -4.05 -6.92
CA HIS A 88 2.16 -3.97 -7.27
C HIS A 88 1.66 -2.52 -7.25
N ARG A 89 2.16 -1.71 -6.30
CA ARG A 89 1.92 -0.26 -6.21
C ARG A 89 2.78 0.58 -7.16
N ARG A 90 3.57 -0.05 -8.04
CA ARG A 90 4.47 0.61 -9.01
C ARG A 90 5.53 1.52 -8.38
N ILE A 91 5.83 1.33 -7.10
CA ILE A 91 6.90 2.03 -6.38
C ILE A 91 8.24 1.50 -6.88
N PHE A 92 8.41 0.19 -6.95
CA PHE A 92 9.54 -0.45 -7.63
C PHE A 92 9.05 -1.16 -8.90
N LYS A 93 10.00 -1.59 -9.73
CA LYS A 93 9.70 -2.41 -10.92
C LYS A 93 10.67 -3.57 -11.06
N GLU A 94 10.22 -4.60 -11.74
CA GLU A 94 11.08 -5.69 -12.17
C GLU A 94 11.82 -5.32 -13.47
N LYS A 95 13.08 -5.72 -13.58
CA LYS A 95 13.90 -5.62 -14.79
C LYS A 95 14.90 -6.78 -14.80
N LEU A 96 15.29 -7.23 -15.99
CA LEU A 96 16.37 -8.22 -16.13
C LEU A 96 17.70 -7.64 -15.64
N THR A 97 18.41 -8.44 -14.85
CA THR A 97 19.81 -8.21 -14.49
C THR A 97 20.71 -8.41 -15.70
N THR A 98 22.00 -8.08 -15.57
CA THR A 98 22.99 -8.37 -16.61
C THR A 98 23.15 -9.87 -16.90
N GLN A 99 22.74 -10.73 -15.96
CA GLN A 99 22.76 -12.19 -16.09
C GLN A 99 21.43 -12.75 -16.63
N GLY A 100 20.48 -11.89 -17.00
CA GLY A 100 19.17 -12.30 -17.53
C GLY A 100 18.19 -12.84 -16.48
N SER A 101 18.51 -12.75 -15.19
CA SER A 101 17.57 -13.08 -14.11
C SER A 101 16.66 -11.89 -13.77
N PRO A 102 15.45 -12.10 -13.23
CA PRO A 102 14.64 -11.01 -12.72
C PRO A 102 15.30 -10.31 -11.51
N GLY A 103 15.30 -8.98 -11.54
CA GLY A 103 15.80 -8.14 -10.45
C GLY A 103 14.94 -6.90 -10.24
N TYR A 104 15.11 -6.26 -9.10
CA TYR A 104 14.36 -5.08 -8.67
C TYR A 104 15.10 -3.80 -9.07
N ALA A 105 14.36 -2.84 -9.62
CA ALA A 105 14.90 -1.58 -10.09
C ALA A 105 14.06 -0.39 -9.63
N GLN A 106 14.72 0.77 -9.54
CA GLN A 106 14.14 2.04 -9.18
C GLN A 106 13.13 2.55 -10.22
N THR A 107 12.08 3.22 -9.73
CA THR A 107 11.21 4.13 -10.48
C THR A 107 11.43 5.57 -9.99
N PRO A 108 10.86 6.59 -10.64
CA PRO A 108 10.86 7.95 -10.09
C PRO A 108 10.22 8.03 -8.69
N LEU A 109 9.21 7.19 -8.41
CA LEU A 109 8.51 7.20 -7.12
C LEU A 109 9.36 6.60 -6.02
N SER A 110 10.02 5.46 -6.24
CA SER A 110 10.91 4.88 -5.22
C SER A 110 12.12 5.75 -4.91
N ARG A 111 12.61 6.58 -5.85
CA ARG A 111 13.66 7.56 -5.56
C ARG A 111 13.22 8.65 -4.58
N ARG A 112 11.92 8.94 -4.49
CA ARG A 112 11.37 9.83 -3.44
C ARG A 112 11.41 9.18 -2.05
N LEU A 113 11.60 7.86 -1.96
CA LEU A 113 11.69 7.13 -0.69
C LEU A 113 13.12 6.94 -0.18
N MET A 114 14.14 7.33 -0.96
CA MET A 114 15.53 7.26 -0.52
C MET A 114 15.76 8.16 0.70
N ARG A 115 16.61 7.75 1.64
CA ARG A 115 16.93 8.59 2.80
C ARG A 115 17.74 9.82 2.42
N GLN A 116 18.51 9.73 1.35
CA GLN A 116 19.35 10.81 0.85
C GLN A 116 19.00 11.09 -0.61
N GLY A 117 18.70 12.35 -0.92
CA GLY A 117 18.40 12.80 -2.28
C GLY A 117 17.74 14.18 -2.27
N GLU A 118 18.01 14.98 -3.30
CA GLU A 118 17.50 16.36 -3.48
C GLU A 118 15.97 16.47 -3.37
N HIS A 119 15.29 15.35 -3.58
CA HIS A 119 13.87 15.24 -3.81
C HIS A 119 13.20 14.22 -2.89
N SER A 120 13.92 13.78 -1.86
CA SER A 120 13.43 12.79 -0.91
C SER A 120 12.21 13.30 -0.12
N MET A 121 11.20 12.44 -0.02
CA MET A 121 10.04 12.58 0.84
C MET A 121 10.13 11.66 2.08
N ALA A 122 11.24 10.92 2.23
CA ALA A 122 11.39 9.93 3.29
C ALA A 122 11.19 10.55 4.68
N ALA A 123 11.79 11.72 4.94
CA ALA A 123 11.65 12.42 6.21
C ALA A 123 10.19 12.76 6.55
N PHE A 124 9.43 13.27 5.57
CA PHE A 124 8.00 13.56 5.74
C PHE A 124 7.19 12.29 6.00
N ILE A 125 7.43 11.22 5.25
CA ILE A 125 6.72 9.94 5.45
C ILE A 125 7.01 9.36 6.84
N LEU A 126 8.27 9.41 7.30
CA LEU A 126 8.64 8.96 8.65
C LEU A 126 8.03 9.85 9.74
N MET A 127 7.93 11.15 9.50
CA MET A 127 7.26 12.10 10.40
C MET A 127 5.76 11.78 10.52
N GLU A 128 5.04 11.72 9.40
CA GLU A 128 3.59 11.44 9.35
C GLU A 128 3.23 10.07 9.94
N SER A 129 4.14 9.10 9.85
CA SER A 129 3.97 7.77 10.43
C SER A 129 4.56 7.61 11.84
N SER A 130 5.00 8.70 12.47
CA SER A 130 5.57 8.68 13.81
C SER A 130 4.48 8.58 14.90
N PRO A 131 4.80 7.99 16.08
CA PRO A 131 3.85 7.95 17.20
C PRO A 131 3.39 9.34 17.67
N VAL A 132 4.21 10.38 17.47
CA VAL A 132 3.88 11.76 17.85
C VAL A 132 2.80 12.33 16.93
N MET A 133 2.94 12.14 15.61
CA MET A 133 1.94 12.62 14.65
C MET A 133 0.62 11.84 14.70
N LEU A 134 0.67 10.57 15.13
CA LEU A 134 -0.50 9.71 15.27
C LEU A 134 -1.18 9.83 16.66
N ALA A 135 -0.66 10.68 17.56
CA ALA A 135 -1.27 10.92 18.85
C ALA A 135 -2.58 11.75 18.72
N PRO A 136 -3.60 11.54 19.58
CA PRO A 136 -4.83 12.33 19.59
C PRO A 136 -4.65 13.80 19.94
#